data_AF-R0LJV1-F1
#
_entry.id   AF-R0LJV1-F1
#
_cell.length_a   1.000
_cell.length_b   1.000
_cell.length_c   1.000
_cell.angle_alpha   90.00
_cell.angle_beta   90.00
_cell.angle_gamma   90.00
#
_symmetry.space_group_name_H-M   'P 1'
#
loop_
_entity.id
_entity.type
_entity.pdbx_description
1 polymer ?
#
loop_
_entity_poly.entity_id
_entity_poly.type
_entity_poly.pdbx_seq_one_letter_code
_entity_poly.pdbx_strand_id
1 'polypeptide(L)'
;AARRQKHAHLAIHVFRNGDLLSPPFQLLFSQSAPLQWDTLLAVLTAKADLRSGAVNRLCRLDGTQVLGKEELVNGGYYVAVGDEEYKKLPYFELLVPQDSTHRTPWY
;
A
#
# COMPACT_ATOMS: atom_id res chain seq x y z
N ALA A 1 29.29 18.82 -14.37
CA ALA A 1 27.83 18.70 -14.56
C ALA A 1 27.34 17.49 -13.79
N ALA A 2 26.68 17.69 -12.65
CA ALA A 2 26.11 16.60 -11.85
C ALA A 2 25.02 15.94 -12.69
N ARG A 3 25.28 14.71 -13.15
CA ARG A 3 24.26 13.86 -13.75
C ARG A 3 23.18 13.72 -12.69
N ARG A 4 22.03 14.38 -12.88
CA ARG A 4 20.82 14.07 -12.12
C ARG A 4 20.47 12.64 -12.51
N GLN A 5 21.03 11.68 -11.77
CA GLN A 5 20.57 10.31 -11.82
C GLN A 5 19.16 10.39 -11.26
N LYS A 6 18.18 10.47 -12.18
CA LYS A 6 16.77 10.26 -11.84
C LYS A 6 16.71 8.81 -11.39
N HIS A 7 17.11 8.54 -10.16
CA HIS A 7 16.84 7.26 -9.53
C HIS A 7 15.33 7.12 -9.64
N ALA A 8 14.88 6.21 -10.50
CA ALA A 8 13.47 5.92 -10.62
C ALA A 8 13.08 5.31 -9.27
N HIS A 9 12.49 6.13 -8.41
CA HIS A 9 11.92 5.66 -7.16
C HIS A 9 10.58 5.06 -7.52
N LEU A 10 10.32 3.85 -7.01
CA LEU A 10 9.00 3.25 -7.11
C LEU A 10 8.27 3.49 -5.79
N ALA A 11 7.19 4.25 -5.89
CA ALA A 11 6.26 4.51 -4.81
C ALA A 11 5.06 3.57 -4.97
N ILE A 12 4.66 2.86 -3.93
CA ILE A 12 3.38 2.13 -3.91
C ILE A 12 2.53 2.57 -2.73
N HIS A 13 1.22 2.46 -2.88
CA HIS A 13 0.25 2.68 -1.81
C HIS A 13 -0.26 1.33 -1.33
N VAL A 14 -0.19 1.11 -0.03
CA VAL A 14 -0.57 -0.17 0.58
C VAL A 14 -1.65 0.05 1.63
N PHE A 15 -2.77 -0.66 1.48
CA PHE A 15 -3.87 -0.73 2.42
C PHE A 15 -3.65 -1.87 3.41
N ARG A 16 -4.28 -1.77 4.57
CA ARG A 16 -4.28 -2.84 5.58
C ARG A 16 -5.49 -3.72 5.33
N ASN A 17 -5.27 -5.03 5.18
CA ASN A 17 -6.37 -5.96 4.92
C ASN A 17 -7.39 -5.91 6.06
N GLY A 18 -8.66 -5.69 5.73
CA GLY A 18 -9.72 -5.61 6.75
C GLY A 18 -9.88 -4.26 7.45
N ASP A 19 -9.04 -3.26 7.13
CA ASP A 19 -9.11 -1.93 7.74
C ASP A 19 -9.64 -0.90 6.74
N LEU A 20 -10.83 -0.38 7.02
CA LEU A 20 -11.50 0.70 6.26
C LEU A 20 -11.56 2.01 7.06
N LEU A 21 -10.74 2.15 8.10
CA LEU A 21 -10.69 3.37 8.90
C LEU A 21 -9.41 4.13 8.65
N SER A 22 -8.38 3.43 8.21
CA SER A 22 -7.07 4.01 8.09
C SER A 22 -6.65 4.21 6.64
N PRO A 23 -6.00 5.34 6.33
CA PRO A 23 -5.54 5.61 4.99
C PRO A 23 -4.44 4.63 4.55
N PRO A 24 -4.25 4.46 3.23
CA PRO A 24 -3.13 3.69 2.72
C PRO A 24 -1.81 4.38 3.08
N PHE A 25 -0.80 3.60 3.38
CA PHE A 25 0.55 4.13 3.62
C PHE A 25 1.40 3.97 2.37
N GLN A 26 2.26 4.97 2.11
CA GLN A 26 3.16 4.95 0.98
C GLN A 26 4.49 4.26 1.33
N LEU A 27 4.92 3.36 0.45
CA LEU A 27 6.24 2.75 0.49
C LEU A 27 7.07 3.25 -0.69
N LEU A 28 8.23 3.83 -0.41
CA LEU A 28 9.17 4.32 -1.42
C LEU A 28 10.41 3.43 -1.44
N PHE A 29 10.80 2.94 -2.60
CA PHE A 29 12.04 2.19 -2.77
C PHE A 29 12.77 2.60 -4.04
N SER A 30 14.09 2.44 -4.02
CA SER A 30 14.95 2.76 -5.16
C SER A 30 14.95 1.57 -6.13
N GLN A 31 14.53 1.78 -7.39
CA GLN A 31 14.63 0.72 -8.41
C GLN A 31 16.08 0.35 -8.72
N SER A 32 17.03 1.22 -8.39
CA SER A 32 18.46 0.97 -8.61
C SER A 32 19.07 0.06 -7.53
N ALA A 33 18.41 -0.12 -6.40
CA ALA A 33 18.90 -0.96 -5.32
C ALA A 33 18.32 -2.38 -5.46
N PRO A 34 19.12 -3.44 -5.29
CA PRO A 34 18.62 -4.80 -5.19
C PRO A 34 17.88 -4.98 -3.85
N LEU A 35 16.64 -4.51 -3.77
CA LEU A 35 15.76 -4.80 -2.64
C LEU A 35 15.15 -6.18 -2.84
N GLN A 36 15.28 -7.03 -1.81
CA GLN A 36 14.67 -8.35 -1.76
C GLN A 36 13.19 -8.23 -1.39
N TRP A 37 12.38 -9.17 -1.87
CA TRP A 37 10.94 -9.20 -1.59
C TRP A 37 10.67 -9.36 -0.09
N ASP A 38 11.37 -10.27 0.58
CA ASP A 38 11.27 -10.47 2.03
C ASP A 38 11.58 -9.20 2.83
N THR A 39 12.59 -8.43 2.42
CA THR A 39 12.90 -7.14 3.07
C THR A 39 11.75 -6.15 2.90
N LEU A 40 11.15 -6.12 1.71
CA LEU A 40 9.97 -5.28 1.45
C LEU A 40 8.80 -5.71 2.35
N LEU A 41 8.53 -7.01 2.47
CA LEU A 41 7.49 -7.55 3.36
C LEU A 41 7.75 -7.23 4.84
N ALA A 42 9.01 -7.25 5.30
CA ALA A 42 9.38 -6.87 6.65
C ALA A 42 9.14 -5.37 6.91
N VAL A 43 9.49 -4.50 5.97
CA VAL A 43 9.21 -3.05 6.09
C VAL A 43 7.70 -2.81 6.02
N LEU A 44 6.98 -3.52 5.15
CA LEU A 44 5.51 -3.47 5.12
C LEU A 44 4.92 -3.92 6.44
N THR A 45 5.44 -4.97 7.06
CA THR A 45 4.99 -5.44 8.38
C THR A 45 5.12 -4.35 9.43
N ALA A 46 6.28 -3.69 9.50
CA ALA A 46 6.52 -2.62 10.45
C ALA A 46 5.64 -1.37 10.20
N LYS A 47 5.25 -1.11 8.94
CA LYS A 47 4.38 0.03 8.60
C LYS A 47 2.89 -0.27 8.65
N ALA A 48 2.50 -1.48 8.26
CA ALA A 48 1.11 -1.90 8.19
C ALA A 48 0.55 -2.18 9.58
N ASP A 49 1.39 -2.62 10.53
CA ASP A 49 0.98 -2.94 11.90
C ASP A 49 -0.36 -3.70 11.91
N LEU A 50 -0.45 -4.78 11.13
CA LEU A 50 -1.69 -5.51 10.97
C LEU A 50 -2.03 -6.15 12.32
N ARG A 51 -3.31 -6.09 12.71
CA ARG A 51 -3.79 -6.80 13.89
C ARG A 51 -3.53 -8.31 13.82
N SER A 52 -3.50 -8.85 12.60
CA SER A 52 -3.22 -10.26 12.31
C SER A 52 -1.72 -10.59 12.28
N GLY A 53 -0.84 -9.62 12.54
CA GLY A 53 0.60 -9.82 12.67
C GLY A 53 1.41 -9.41 11.43
N ALA A 54 2.34 -10.26 11.01
CA ALA A 54 3.26 -9.95 9.94
C ALA A 54 2.61 -10.01 8.55
N VAL A 55 3.01 -9.10 7.66
CA VAL A 55 2.60 -9.08 6.26
C VAL A 55 3.37 -10.18 5.53
N ASN A 56 2.67 -11.27 5.21
CA ASN A 56 3.25 -12.39 4.47
C ASN A 56 3.04 -12.25 2.96
N ARG A 57 1.99 -11.54 2.54
CA ARG A 57 1.57 -11.45 1.15
C ARG A 57 1.07 -10.05 0.82
N LEU A 58 1.21 -9.67 -0.44
CA LEU A 58 0.65 -8.44 -0.97
C LEU A 58 -0.35 -8.82 -2.05
N CYS A 59 -1.55 -8.23 -2.02
CA CYS A 59 -2.58 -8.43 -3.04
C CYS A 59 -2.89 -7.12 -3.75
N ARG A 60 -3.37 -7.18 -4.99
CA ARG A 60 -3.95 -6.03 -5.67
C ARG A 60 -5.35 -5.77 -5.12
N LEU A 61 -5.92 -4.62 -5.47
CA LEU A 61 -7.32 -4.30 -5.17
C LEU A 61 -8.33 -5.29 -5.78
N ASP A 62 -7.92 -6.05 -6.80
CA ASP A 62 -8.73 -7.11 -7.43
C ASP A 62 -8.68 -8.45 -6.66
N GLY A 63 -7.79 -8.57 -5.66
CA GLY A 63 -7.53 -9.81 -4.93
C GLY A 63 -6.41 -10.67 -5.53
N THR A 64 -5.82 -10.26 -6.66
CA THR A 64 -4.65 -10.93 -7.25
C THR A 64 -3.44 -10.82 -6.33
N GLN A 65 -2.84 -11.95 -5.94
CA GLN A 65 -1.60 -11.94 -5.17
C GLN A 65 -0.44 -11.44 -6.04
N VAL A 66 0.36 -10.54 -5.48
CA VAL A 66 1.62 -10.05 -6.03
C VAL A 66 2.73 -10.96 -5.53
N LEU A 67 3.45 -11.59 -6.46
CA LEU A 67 4.52 -12.54 -6.12
C LEU A 67 5.89 -11.87 -5.97
N GLY A 68 6.05 -10.64 -6.48
CA GLY A 68 7.33 -9.97 -6.42
C GLY A 68 7.29 -8.50 -6.80
N LYS A 69 8.45 -7.85 -6.66
CA LYS A 69 8.64 -6.42 -6.96
C LYS A 69 8.42 -6.06 -8.44
N GLU A 70 8.53 -7.04 -9.33
CA GLU A 70 8.40 -6.89 -10.78
C GLU A 70 6.96 -6.53 -11.18
N GLU A 71 6.00 -6.96 -10.38
CA GLU A 71 4.59 -6.64 -10.53
C GLU A 71 4.18 -5.33 -9.83
N LEU A 72 5.09 -4.73 -9.06
CA LEU A 72 4.84 -3.45 -8.42
C LEU A 72 4.92 -2.33 -9.45
N VAL A 73 3.88 -1.51 -9.47
CA VAL A 73 3.72 -0.38 -10.37
C VAL A 73 3.87 0.90 -9.55
N ASN A 74 4.63 1.85 -10.07
CA ASN A 74 4.78 3.16 -9.43
C ASN A 74 3.44 3.91 -9.37
N GLY A 75 3.03 4.33 -8.17
CA GLY A 75 1.72 4.90 -7.86
C GLY A 75 0.61 3.86 -7.73
N GLY A 76 0.91 2.56 -7.86
CA GLY A 76 -0.07 1.48 -7.76
C GLY A 76 -0.62 1.28 -6.35
N TYR A 77 -1.78 0.63 -6.28
CA TYR A 77 -2.51 0.35 -5.05
C TYR A 77 -2.54 -1.15 -4.74
N TYR A 78 -2.20 -1.48 -3.50
CA TYR A 78 -2.05 -2.85 -3.04
C TYR A 78 -2.61 -3.01 -1.63
N VAL A 79 -2.84 -4.23 -1.19
CA VAL A 79 -3.39 -4.60 0.11
C VAL A 79 -2.41 -5.54 0.79
N ALA A 80 -1.93 -5.16 1.95
CA ALA A 80 -1.07 -5.98 2.79
C ALA A 80 -1.92 -7.04 3.49
N VAL A 81 -1.62 -8.31 3.21
CA VAL A 81 -2.31 -9.47 3.76
C VAL A 81 -1.33 -10.23 4.65
N GLY A 82 -1.72 -10.44 5.90
CA GLY A 82 -0.91 -11.15 6.89
C GLY A 82 -1.13 -12.65 6.86
N ASP A 83 -1.41 -13.21 8.03
CA ASP A 83 -1.88 -14.59 8.19
C ASP A 83 -3.37 -14.76 7.87
N GLU A 84 -4.10 -13.64 7.75
CA GLU A 84 -5.52 -13.63 7.40
C GLU A 84 -5.77 -13.78 5.90
N GLU A 85 -6.99 -14.18 5.53
CA GLU A 85 -7.42 -14.18 4.13
C GLU A 85 -7.68 -12.76 3.61
N TYR A 86 -7.45 -12.57 2.30
CA TYR A 86 -7.74 -11.30 1.64
C TYR A 86 -9.23 -10.96 1.77
N LYS A 87 -9.52 -9.79 2.33
CA LYS A 87 -10.87 -9.25 2.48
C LYS A 87 -11.12 -8.28 1.34
N LYS A 88 -12.07 -8.64 0.47
CA LYS A 88 -12.53 -7.80 -0.63
C LYS A 88 -13.42 -6.68 -0.07
N LEU A 89 -12.78 -5.59 0.33
CA LEU A 89 -13.41 -4.39 0.88
C LEU A 89 -13.25 -3.21 -0.08
N PRO A 90 -14.11 -2.18 0.01
CA PRO A 90 -14.03 -0.99 -0.81
C PRO A 90 -12.89 -0.05 -0.37
N TYR A 91 -11.64 -0.52 -0.46
CA TYR A 91 -10.45 0.25 -0.07
C TYR A 91 -10.32 1.59 -0.83
N PHE A 92 -10.96 1.71 -1.99
CA PHE A 92 -11.02 2.96 -2.75
C PHE A 92 -11.75 4.08 -2.00
N GLU A 93 -12.68 3.78 -1.08
CA GLU A 93 -13.36 4.80 -0.28
C GLU A 93 -12.39 5.53 0.65
N LEU A 94 -11.28 4.88 1.03
CA LEU A 94 -10.21 5.48 1.82
C LEU A 94 -9.37 6.49 1.02
N LEU A 95 -9.44 6.44 -0.30
CA LEU A 95 -8.78 7.42 -1.18
C LEU A 95 -9.59 8.69 -1.32
N VAL A 96 -10.90 8.63 -1.05
CA VAL A 96 -11.77 9.79 -1.08
C VAL A 96 -11.56 10.54 0.23
N PRO A 97 -11.10 11.80 0.22
CA PRO A 97 -11.11 12.59 1.44
C PRO A 97 -12.55 12.66 1.93
N GLN A 98 -12.79 12.25 3.18
CA GLN A 98 -14.06 12.45 3.89
C GLN A 98 -14.29 13.96 4.16
N ASP A 99 -14.22 14.80 3.13
CA ASP A 99 -14.67 16.18 3.17
C ASP A 99 -15.82 16.29 2.17
N SER A 100 -17.05 16.14 2.64
CA SER A 100 -18.22 16.75 1.98
C SER A 100 -19.54 16.57 2.72
N THR A 101 -19.70 15.63 3.65
CA THR A 101 -20.98 15.50 4.37
C THR A 101 -20.85 15.90 5.84
N HIS A 102 -20.83 17.21 6.12
CA HIS A 102 -21.46 17.84 7.30
C HIS A 102 -21.45 19.39 7.25
N ARG A 103 -21.26 20.03 6.08
CA ARG A 103 -21.69 21.42 5.90
C ARG A 103 -23.11 21.45 5.35
N THR A 104 -24.09 21.16 6.21
CA THR A 104 -25.44 21.66 5.98
C THR A 104 -25.51 23.11 6.49
N PRO A 105 -26.08 24.05 5.72
CA PRO A 105 -26.15 25.46 6.09
C PRO A 105 -27.18 25.65 7.20
N TRP A 106 -26.88 26.55 8.14
CA TRP A 106 -27.81 27.04 9.14
C TRP A 106 -29.05 27.66 8.47
N TYR A 107 -30.24 27.29 8.96
CA TYR A 107 -31.52 27.97 8.69
C TYR A 107 -31.61 29.28 9.47
#